data_AF-A0A3D4WUQ5-F1
#
_entry.id   AF-A0A3D4WUQ5-F1
#
_cell.length_a   1.000
_cell.length_b   1.000
_cell.length_c   1.000
_cell.angle_alpha   90.00
_cell.angle_beta   90.00
_cell.angle_gamma   90.00
#
_symmetry.space_group_name_H-M   'P 1'
#
loop_
_entity.id
_entity.type
_entity.pdbx_description
1 polymer ?
#
loop_
_entity_poly.entity_id
_entity_poly.type
_entity_poly.pdbx_seq_one_letter_code
_entity_poly.pdbx_strand_id
1 'polypeptide(L)'
;MDVFVIDPSKVRDIAPDVLDTDGRLRVMPAAYWATTTPEERQLFGHQHGLYSFPTTELVDHLRALIGDRTAIEISAGHGVLAEALGIPATDSRQQDKEPYRSIYLASGQPTVPYGPNVIDCHASRAVRQYKPQVVIGCWITHKYDPANHAARGNEAGVDEPDILRNCETYVVIGNQRVHELKPLWTRPHTIEYPPFVYSRAQNGTPDFIAIWRGIRATA
;
A
#
# COMPACT_ATOMS: atom_id res chain seq x y z
N MET A 1 11.08 10.92 11.04
CA MET A 1 11.07 10.62 9.60
C MET A 1 12.35 11.24 9.10
N ASP A 2 13.30 10.44 8.63
CA ASP A 2 14.54 11.01 8.10
C ASP A 2 14.18 11.88 6.90
N VAL A 3 14.58 13.14 6.93
CA VAL A 3 14.32 14.08 5.84
C VAL A 3 15.45 13.90 4.83
N PHE A 4 15.17 13.14 3.78
CA PHE A 4 16.09 13.04 2.65
C PHE A 4 15.86 14.25 1.75
N VAL A 5 16.86 15.12 1.65
CA VAL A 5 16.85 16.24 0.71
C VAL A 5 17.33 15.70 -0.64
N ILE A 6 16.40 15.46 -1.54
CA ILE A 6 16.70 15.15 -2.94
C ILE A 6 16.84 16.45 -3.72
N ASP A 7 17.89 16.57 -4.52
CA ASP A 7 18.04 17.61 -5.55
C ASP A 7 17.37 17.13 -6.85
N PRO A 8 16.19 17.65 -7.23
CA PRO A 8 15.45 17.15 -8.39
C PRO A 8 16.20 17.34 -9.71
N SER A 9 17.17 18.26 -9.77
CA SER A 9 17.97 18.49 -10.98
C SER A 9 19.00 17.39 -11.25
N LYS A 10 19.26 16.53 -10.26
CA LYS A 10 20.24 15.44 -10.31
C LYS A 10 19.61 14.05 -10.35
N VAL A 11 18.27 13.99 -10.34
CA VAL A 11 17.51 12.75 -10.36
C VAL A 11 16.76 12.68 -11.68
N ARG A 12 16.87 11.55 -12.37
CA ARG A 12 16.12 11.31 -13.61
C ARG A 12 14.63 11.38 -13.30
N ASP A 13 13.91 12.11 -14.13
CA ASP A 13 12.45 12.04 -14.14
C ASP A 13 12.01 10.73 -14.80
N ILE A 14 11.39 9.85 -14.00
CA ILE A 14 10.88 8.55 -14.44
C ILE A 14 9.39 8.60 -14.80
N ALA A 15 8.70 9.71 -14.56
CA ALA A 15 7.26 9.84 -14.81
C ALA A 15 6.86 9.53 -16.27
N PRO A 16 7.60 9.97 -17.31
CA PRO A 16 7.26 9.67 -18.71
C PRO A 16 7.24 8.18 -19.06
N ASP A 17 7.97 7.35 -18.31
CA ASP A 17 8.04 5.90 -18.57
C ASP A 17 6.90 5.14 -17.90
N VAL A 18 6.50 5.58 -16.70
CA VAL A 18 5.66 4.80 -15.78
C VAL A 18 4.25 5.34 -15.62
N LEU A 19 3.97 6.54 -16.11
CA LEU A 19 2.61 7.07 -16.20
C LEU A 19 2.02 6.82 -17.58
N ASP A 20 0.71 6.60 -17.65
CA ASP A 20 -0.03 6.60 -18.91
C ASP A 20 -0.40 8.02 -19.36
N THR A 21 -1.13 8.12 -20.47
CA THR A 21 -1.55 9.42 -21.04
C THR A 21 -2.48 10.21 -20.13
N ASP A 22 -3.13 9.56 -19.17
CA ASP A 22 -4.02 10.18 -18.18
C ASP A 22 -3.28 10.48 -16.86
N GLY A 23 -1.96 10.26 -16.83
CA GLY A 23 -1.13 10.45 -15.63
C GLY A 23 -1.31 9.37 -14.57
N ARG A 24 -1.91 8.22 -14.91
CA ARG A 24 -2.09 7.09 -13.99
C ARG A 24 -0.86 6.21 -13.99
N LEU A 25 -0.51 5.67 -12.82
CA LEU A 25 0.60 4.73 -12.69
C LEU A 25 0.31 3.44 -13.45
N ARG A 26 1.27 3.00 -14.26
CA ARG A 26 1.23 1.74 -14.99
C ARG A 26 1.78 0.59 -14.15
N VAL A 27 1.25 -0.61 -14.35
CA VAL A 27 1.91 -1.83 -13.88
C VAL A 27 3.12 -2.09 -14.79
N MET A 28 4.32 -2.02 -14.22
CA MET A 28 5.59 -2.13 -14.96
C MET A 28 6.33 -3.41 -14.54
N PRO A 29 7.08 -4.08 -15.42
CA PRO A 29 7.90 -5.22 -15.03
C PRO A 29 8.91 -4.84 -13.92
N ALA A 30 9.20 -5.76 -13.00
CA ALA A 30 10.22 -5.57 -11.98
C ALA A 30 11.59 -5.19 -12.59
N ALA A 31 11.87 -5.72 -13.79
CA ALA A 31 13.07 -5.38 -14.55
C ALA A 31 13.22 -3.87 -14.84
N TYR A 32 12.12 -3.13 -15.04
CA TYR A 32 12.19 -1.67 -15.19
C TYR A 32 12.62 -1.02 -13.87
N TRP A 33 11.96 -1.36 -12.77
CA TRP A 33 12.26 -0.78 -11.46
C TRP A 33 13.67 -1.11 -10.97
N ALA A 34 14.21 -2.27 -11.35
CA ALA A 34 15.60 -2.63 -11.09
C ALA A 34 16.62 -1.67 -11.74
N THR A 35 16.22 -0.93 -12.79
CA THR A 35 17.07 0.11 -13.40
C THR A 35 16.97 1.46 -12.69
N THR A 36 16.07 1.60 -11.70
CA THR A 36 15.84 2.86 -10.99
C THR A 36 16.61 2.95 -9.68
N THR A 37 16.97 4.15 -9.26
CA THR A 37 17.57 4.38 -7.93
C THR A 37 16.49 4.60 -6.85
N PRO A 38 16.81 4.39 -5.56
CA PRO A 38 15.92 4.77 -4.47
C PRO A 38 15.50 6.25 -4.49
N GLU A 39 16.39 7.16 -4.89
CA GLU A 39 16.12 8.60 -5.02
C GLU A 39 15.09 8.87 -6.11
N GLU A 40 15.24 8.26 -7.30
CA GLU A 40 14.28 8.37 -8.40
C GLU A 40 12.89 7.94 -7.95
N ARG A 41 12.81 6.77 -7.30
CA ARG A 41 11.56 6.21 -6.76
C ARG A 41 10.95 7.08 -5.66
N GLN A 42 11.75 7.60 -4.74
CA GLN A 42 11.25 8.46 -3.67
C GLN A 42 10.72 9.78 -4.21
N LEU A 43 11.46 10.44 -5.11
CA LEU A 43 11.08 11.71 -5.71
C LEU A 43 9.79 11.56 -6.51
N PHE A 44 9.73 10.58 -7.39
CA PHE A 44 8.53 10.25 -8.15
C PHE A 44 7.33 9.96 -7.24
N GLY A 45 7.51 9.06 -6.25
CA GLY A 45 6.45 8.73 -5.30
C GLY A 45 5.96 9.93 -4.50
N HIS A 46 6.84 10.88 -4.15
CA HIS A 46 6.46 12.13 -3.49
C HIS A 46 5.66 13.04 -4.41
N GLN A 47 6.18 13.32 -5.61
CA GLN A 47 5.56 14.25 -6.57
C GLN A 47 4.19 13.79 -7.07
N HIS A 48 3.93 12.48 -7.04
CA HIS A 48 2.69 11.89 -7.53
C HIS A 48 1.79 11.30 -6.41
N GLY A 49 2.18 11.42 -5.14
CA GLY A 49 1.40 10.88 -4.02
C GLY A 49 1.29 9.35 -4.01
N LEU A 50 2.32 8.65 -4.52
CA LEU A 50 2.37 7.20 -4.68
C LEU A 50 3.36 6.58 -3.70
N TYR A 51 2.98 5.46 -3.09
CA TYR A 51 3.78 4.81 -2.06
C TYR A 51 4.34 3.44 -2.47
N SER A 52 3.60 2.70 -3.30
CA SER A 52 3.98 1.39 -3.84
C SER A 52 3.91 1.43 -5.36
N PHE A 53 4.76 0.64 -6.02
CA PHE A 53 4.84 0.57 -7.47
C PHE A 53 4.54 -0.87 -7.92
N PRO A 54 3.30 -1.17 -8.39
CA PRO A 54 2.90 -2.52 -8.71
C PRO A 54 3.68 -3.04 -9.91
N THR A 55 4.14 -4.29 -9.80
CA THR A 55 4.84 -5.00 -10.87
C THR A 55 4.02 -6.13 -11.45
N THR A 56 4.32 -6.54 -12.68
CA THR A 56 3.68 -7.71 -13.30
C THR A 56 3.88 -8.97 -12.46
N GLU A 57 5.07 -9.14 -11.89
CA GLU A 57 5.45 -10.26 -11.06
C GLU A 57 4.74 -10.24 -9.70
N LEU A 58 4.55 -9.05 -9.11
CA LEU A 58 3.71 -8.91 -7.92
C LEU A 58 2.25 -9.28 -8.21
N VAL A 59 1.71 -8.83 -9.35
CA VAL A 59 0.35 -9.17 -9.78
C VAL A 59 0.22 -10.68 -9.95
N ASP A 60 1.16 -11.35 -10.62
CA ASP A 60 1.12 -12.80 -10.84
C ASP A 60 1.28 -13.57 -9.52
N HIS A 61 2.18 -13.13 -8.64
CA HIS A 61 2.33 -13.71 -7.31
C HIS A 61 1.03 -13.61 -6.50
N LEU A 62 0.38 -12.44 -6.51
CA LEU A 62 -0.88 -12.24 -5.79
C LEU A 62 -2.04 -13.01 -6.43
N ARG A 63 -2.11 -13.15 -7.75
CA ARG A 63 -3.10 -14.02 -8.42
C ARG A 63 -2.93 -15.46 -8.00
N ALA A 64 -1.70 -15.97 -8.00
CA ALA A 64 -1.40 -17.32 -7.53
C ALA A 64 -1.75 -17.50 -6.04
N LEU A 65 -1.46 -16.50 -5.21
CA LEU A 65 -1.85 -16.49 -3.81
C LEU A 65 -3.37 -16.52 -3.68
N ILE A 66 -4.10 -15.63 -4.34
CA ILE A 66 -5.56 -15.53 -4.26
C ILE A 66 -6.22 -16.84 -4.73
N GLY A 67 -5.81 -17.36 -5.88
CA GLY A 67 -6.44 -18.54 -6.50
C GLY A 67 -7.91 -18.27 -6.83
N ASP A 68 -8.78 -19.22 -6.51
CA ASP A 68 -10.24 -19.11 -6.75
C ASP A 68 -10.98 -18.33 -5.64
N ARG A 69 -10.26 -17.74 -4.69
CA ARG A 69 -10.84 -17.10 -3.51
C ARG A 69 -11.30 -15.68 -3.82
N THR A 70 -12.32 -15.23 -3.11
CA THR A 70 -12.73 -13.82 -3.17
C THR A 70 -11.69 -12.93 -2.50
N ALA A 71 -11.32 -11.82 -3.14
CA ALA A 71 -10.31 -10.90 -2.64
C ALA A 71 -10.77 -9.44 -2.70
N ILE A 72 -10.15 -8.57 -1.90
CA ILE A 72 -10.31 -7.11 -1.92
C ILE A 72 -8.98 -6.42 -1.60
N GLU A 73 -8.73 -5.27 -2.20
CA GLU A 73 -7.70 -4.33 -1.74
C GLU A 73 -8.33 -3.26 -0.83
N ILE A 74 -7.78 -3.11 0.38
CA ILE A 74 -8.15 -2.06 1.32
C ILE A 74 -7.06 -0.98 1.39
N SER A 75 -7.47 0.26 1.63
CA SER A 75 -6.58 1.43 1.58
C SER A 75 -5.78 1.47 0.28
N ALA A 76 -6.48 1.22 -0.83
CA ALA A 76 -5.90 0.94 -2.15
C ALA A 76 -5.19 2.15 -2.79
N GLY A 77 -5.33 3.35 -2.20
CA GLY A 77 -4.79 4.57 -2.77
C GLY A 77 -5.25 4.79 -4.21
N HIS A 78 -4.34 4.78 -5.17
CA HIS A 78 -4.68 4.92 -6.59
C HIS A 78 -5.50 3.73 -7.15
N GLY A 79 -5.41 2.54 -6.56
CA GLY A 79 -6.18 1.36 -6.97
C GLY A 79 -5.66 0.62 -8.21
N VAL A 80 -4.45 0.93 -8.70
CA VAL A 80 -3.84 0.25 -9.86
C VAL A 80 -3.66 -1.24 -9.62
N LEU A 81 -3.26 -1.63 -8.40
CA LEU A 81 -3.03 -3.04 -8.08
C LEU A 81 -4.34 -3.83 -8.11
N ALA A 82 -5.38 -3.36 -7.43
CA ALA A 82 -6.70 -3.97 -7.50
C ALA A 82 -7.26 -4.06 -8.93
N GLU A 83 -7.11 -3.01 -9.73
CA GLU A 83 -7.52 -3.00 -11.14
C GLU A 83 -6.80 -4.10 -11.93
N ALA A 84 -5.48 -4.22 -11.78
CA ALA A 84 -4.69 -5.26 -12.43
C ALA A 84 -5.04 -6.68 -11.95
N LEU A 85 -5.43 -6.83 -10.68
CA LEU A 85 -5.87 -8.10 -10.11
C LEU A 85 -7.33 -8.44 -10.47
N GLY A 86 -8.12 -7.48 -10.96
CA GLY A 86 -9.55 -7.65 -11.20
C GLY A 86 -10.37 -7.81 -9.93
N ILE A 87 -9.95 -7.17 -8.82
CA ILE A 87 -10.61 -7.26 -7.51
C ILE A 87 -11.18 -5.90 -7.07
N PRO A 88 -12.18 -5.85 -6.17
CA PRO A 88 -12.67 -4.59 -5.63
C PRO A 88 -11.58 -3.81 -4.88
N ALA A 89 -11.65 -2.49 -4.94
CA ALA A 89 -10.73 -1.57 -4.28
C ALA A 89 -11.47 -0.60 -3.37
N THR A 90 -10.99 -0.41 -2.15
CA THR A 90 -11.56 0.55 -1.19
C THR A 90 -10.48 1.39 -0.54
N ASP A 91 -10.80 2.65 -0.25
CA ASP A 91 -9.96 3.54 0.54
C ASP A 91 -10.85 4.48 1.34
N SER A 92 -10.40 4.93 2.51
CA SER A 92 -11.15 5.91 3.31
C SER A 92 -11.11 7.33 2.72
N ARG A 93 -10.30 7.53 1.67
CA ARG A 93 -10.03 8.82 1.03
C ARG A 93 -9.68 9.91 2.03
N GLN A 94 -8.93 9.53 3.07
CA GLN A 94 -8.58 10.44 4.17
C GLN A 94 -7.85 11.67 3.66
N GLN A 95 -6.99 11.53 2.65
CA GLN A 95 -6.20 12.65 2.13
C GLN A 95 -7.03 13.69 1.38
N ASP A 96 -8.24 13.34 0.90
CA ASP A 96 -9.16 14.31 0.29
C ASP A 96 -9.88 15.19 1.33
N LYS A 97 -9.80 14.82 2.62
CA LYS A 97 -10.56 15.41 3.72
C LYS A 97 -9.68 16.35 4.53
N GLU A 98 -10.25 17.47 4.98
CA GLU A 98 -9.56 18.34 5.94
C GLU A 98 -9.51 17.67 7.34
N PRO A 99 -8.47 17.93 8.15
CA PRO A 99 -7.31 18.79 7.88
C PRO A 99 -6.18 18.10 7.09
N TYR A 100 -6.32 16.81 6.75
CA TYR A 100 -5.24 16.01 6.16
C TYR A 100 -4.79 16.55 4.81
N ARG A 101 -5.73 16.96 3.96
CA ARG A 101 -5.43 17.59 2.66
C ARG A 101 -4.45 18.76 2.80
N SER A 102 -4.74 19.68 3.70
CA SER A 102 -3.89 20.86 3.97
C SER A 102 -2.50 20.46 4.44
N ILE A 103 -2.38 19.42 5.28
CA ILE A 103 -1.09 18.91 5.78
C ILE A 103 -0.23 18.37 4.63
N TYR A 104 -0.82 17.58 3.73
CA TYR A 104 -0.10 17.02 2.58
C TYR A 104 0.37 18.14 1.64
N LEU A 105 -0.51 19.08 1.28
CA LEU A 105 -0.16 20.21 0.41
C LEU A 105 0.93 21.10 1.03
N ALA A 106 0.87 21.37 2.33
CA ALA A 106 1.89 22.13 3.04
C ALA A 106 3.25 21.41 3.06
N SER A 107 3.26 20.08 2.96
CA SER A 107 4.48 19.26 2.86
C SER A 107 5.04 19.13 1.43
N GLY A 108 4.43 19.81 0.45
CA GLY A 108 4.83 19.73 -0.96
C GLY A 108 4.41 18.45 -1.68
N GLN A 109 3.58 17.62 -1.03
CA GLN A 109 3.06 16.38 -1.60
C GLN A 109 1.58 16.55 -2.00
N PRO A 110 1.18 16.21 -3.24
CA PRO A 110 -0.24 16.14 -3.56
C PRO A 110 -0.93 15.02 -2.78
N THR A 111 -2.25 15.13 -2.60
CA THR A 111 -3.05 14.03 -2.09
C THR A 111 -3.01 12.86 -3.07
N VAL A 112 -3.31 11.66 -2.57
CA VAL A 112 -3.38 10.46 -3.42
C VAL A 112 -4.34 10.69 -4.60
N PRO A 113 -3.90 10.47 -5.85
CA PRO A 113 -4.76 10.52 -7.02
C PRO A 113 -5.62 9.25 -7.11
N TYR A 114 -6.72 9.21 -6.35
CA TYR A 114 -7.63 8.06 -6.30
C TYR A 114 -8.21 7.71 -7.67
N GLY A 115 -8.09 6.44 -8.08
CA GLY A 115 -8.65 5.96 -9.34
C GLY A 115 -10.18 5.83 -9.33
N PRO A 116 -10.83 5.80 -10.50
CA PRO A 116 -12.28 5.67 -10.60
C PRO A 116 -12.81 4.33 -10.07
N ASN A 117 -11.95 3.31 -10.01
CA ASN A 117 -12.26 1.99 -9.46
C ASN A 117 -12.22 1.93 -7.91
N VAL A 118 -11.77 2.99 -7.23
CA VAL A 118 -11.60 3.00 -5.77
C VAL A 118 -12.84 3.56 -5.10
N ILE A 119 -13.52 2.73 -4.30
CA ILE A 119 -14.73 3.14 -3.57
C ILE A 119 -14.34 3.82 -2.26
N ASP A 120 -14.93 4.99 -1.95
CA ASP A 120 -14.80 5.63 -0.62
C ASP A 120 -15.49 4.77 0.44
N CYS A 121 -14.70 3.94 1.11
CA CYS A 121 -15.15 3.03 2.14
C CYS A 121 -13.98 2.66 3.06
N HIS A 122 -14.17 2.85 4.37
CA HIS A 122 -13.18 2.43 5.36
C HIS A 122 -13.00 0.90 5.36
N ALA A 123 -11.76 0.44 5.52
CA ALA A 123 -11.35 -0.96 5.44
C ALA A 123 -12.24 -1.93 6.24
N SER A 124 -12.50 -1.66 7.52
CA SER A 124 -13.34 -2.53 8.36
C SER A 124 -14.79 -2.67 7.85
N ARG A 125 -15.36 -1.60 7.27
CA ARG A 125 -16.68 -1.65 6.65
C ARG A 125 -16.63 -2.46 5.35
N ALA A 126 -15.61 -2.23 4.52
CA ALA A 126 -15.41 -2.95 3.27
C ALA A 126 -15.32 -4.47 3.51
N VAL A 127 -14.46 -4.92 4.43
CA VAL A 127 -14.30 -6.35 4.71
C VAL A 127 -15.59 -6.98 5.25
N ARG A 128 -16.38 -6.26 6.07
CA ARG A 128 -17.69 -6.77 6.54
C ARG A 128 -18.74 -6.85 5.43
N GLN A 129 -18.73 -5.91 4.50
CA GLN A 129 -19.67 -5.85 3.38
C GLN A 129 -19.36 -6.88 2.31
N TYR A 130 -18.11 -6.90 1.84
CA TYR A 130 -17.67 -7.80 0.77
C TYR A 130 -17.39 -9.22 1.25
N LYS A 131 -17.17 -9.39 2.57
CA LYS A 131 -16.89 -10.69 3.19
C LYS A 131 -15.77 -11.48 2.47
N PRO A 132 -14.65 -10.84 2.08
CA PRO A 132 -13.62 -11.48 1.28
C PRO A 132 -12.94 -12.62 2.05
N GLN A 133 -12.36 -13.55 1.31
CA GLN A 133 -11.47 -14.57 1.86
C GLN A 133 -10.03 -14.04 1.96
N VAL A 134 -9.59 -13.21 1.00
CA VAL A 134 -8.27 -12.59 0.98
C VAL A 134 -8.39 -11.07 1.06
N VAL A 135 -7.67 -10.44 1.98
CA VAL A 135 -7.56 -8.98 2.07
C VAL A 135 -6.12 -8.58 1.80
N ILE A 136 -5.92 -7.63 0.90
CA ILE A 136 -4.60 -7.08 0.54
C ILE A 136 -4.56 -5.62 0.94
N GLY A 137 -3.43 -5.18 1.50
CA GLY A 137 -3.15 -3.77 1.75
C GLY A 137 -1.71 -3.42 1.43
N CYS A 138 -1.51 -2.44 0.55
CA CYS A 138 -0.20 -1.91 0.18
C CYS A 138 0.09 -0.63 0.97
N TRP A 139 1.24 -0.57 1.64
CA TRP A 139 1.72 0.60 2.38
C TRP A 139 0.74 1.15 3.43
N ILE A 140 -0.08 0.25 3.98
CA ILE A 140 -1.16 0.61 4.89
C ILE A 140 -0.64 0.92 6.30
N THR A 141 -1.21 1.97 6.90
CA THR A 141 -0.92 2.36 8.29
C THR A 141 -1.97 1.76 9.23
N HIS A 142 -1.52 1.16 10.34
CA HIS A 142 -2.43 0.64 11.36
C HIS A 142 -3.08 1.77 12.15
N LYS A 143 -4.23 1.47 12.74
CA LYS A 143 -4.96 2.40 13.60
C LYS A 143 -4.11 2.77 14.82
N TYR A 144 -4.05 4.06 15.12
CA TYR A 144 -3.42 4.57 16.33
C TYR A 144 -4.17 4.08 17.57
N ASP A 145 -3.41 3.66 18.59
CA ASP A 145 -3.93 3.21 19.88
C ASP A 145 -3.43 4.14 21.00
N PRO A 146 -4.32 4.90 21.67
CA PRO A 146 -3.92 5.77 22.78
C PRO A 146 -3.39 4.99 23.98
N ALA A 147 -3.64 3.69 24.10
CA ALA A 147 -3.03 2.85 25.13
C ALA A 147 -1.59 2.39 24.77
N ASN A 148 -1.15 2.60 23.51
CA ASN A 148 0.16 2.18 23.03
C ASN A 148 0.77 3.22 22.06
N HIS A 149 1.08 4.40 22.59
CA HIS A 149 1.71 5.49 21.83
C HIS A 149 3.00 5.08 21.09
N ALA A 150 3.77 4.16 21.66
CA ALA A 150 5.04 3.70 21.11
C ALA A 150 4.88 3.01 19.74
N ALA A 151 3.73 2.36 19.50
CA ALA A 151 3.42 1.74 18.21
C ALA A 151 3.06 2.75 17.11
N ARG A 152 2.88 4.04 17.45
CA ARG A 152 2.40 5.08 16.52
C ARG A 152 1.09 4.66 15.84
N GLY A 153 0.87 5.10 14.61
CA GLY A 153 -0.31 4.78 13.80
C GLY A 153 -0.97 6.03 13.25
N ASN A 154 -2.16 5.86 12.68
CA ASN A 154 -3.01 6.94 12.19
C ASN A 154 -4.41 6.78 12.81
N GLU A 155 -5.05 7.87 13.21
CA GLU A 155 -6.41 7.84 13.78
C GLU A 155 -7.45 7.21 12.84
N ALA A 156 -7.29 7.42 11.54
CA ALA A 156 -8.09 6.79 10.47
C ALA A 156 -7.37 5.57 9.84
N GLY A 157 -6.34 5.06 10.49
CA GLY A 157 -5.63 3.85 10.09
C GLY A 157 -6.48 2.59 10.24
N VAL A 158 -5.99 1.49 9.68
CA VAL A 158 -6.72 0.22 9.62
C VAL A 158 -6.68 -0.50 10.96
N ASP A 159 -7.84 -0.93 11.46
CA ASP A 159 -7.95 -1.88 12.58
C ASP A 159 -7.60 -3.29 12.07
N GLU A 160 -6.30 -3.58 11.96
CA GLU A 160 -5.78 -4.85 11.44
C GLU A 160 -6.26 -6.09 12.24
N PRO A 161 -6.41 -6.04 13.58
CA PRO A 161 -7.10 -7.09 14.32
C PRO A 161 -8.53 -7.35 13.85
N ASP A 162 -9.29 -6.31 13.48
CA ASP A 162 -10.62 -6.48 12.88
C ASP A 162 -10.56 -7.13 11.50
N ILE A 163 -9.57 -6.77 10.67
CA ILE A 163 -9.37 -7.40 9.37
C ILE A 163 -9.13 -8.90 9.53
N LEU A 164 -8.21 -9.31 10.41
CA LEU A 164 -7.91 -10.73 10.65
C LEU A 164 -9.11 -11.56 11.13
N ARG A 165 -10.09 -10.94 11.80
CA ARG A 165 -11.32 -11.62 12.22
C ARG A 165 -12.30 -11.85 11.07
N ASN A 166 -12.17 -11.11 9.98
CA ASN A 166 -13.18 -11.06 8.92
C ASN A 166 -12.67 -11.57 7.55
N CYS A 167 -11.45 -12.09 7.47
CA CYS A 167 -10.90 -12.78 6.30
C CYS A 167 -10.17 -14.08 6.68
N GLU A 168 -9.81 -14.90 5.70
CA GLU A 168 -8.99 -16.12 5.86
C GLU A 168 -7.50 -15.82 5.71
N THR A 169 -7.15 -14.87 4.84
CA THR A 169 -5.77 -14.46 4.57
C THR A 169 -5.69 -12.94 4.52
N TYR A 170 -4.75 -12.37 5.26
CA TYR A 170 -4.44 -10.95 5.23
C TYR A 170 -3.01 -10.76 4.74
N VAL A 171 -2.84 -9.96 3.70
CA VAL A 171 -1.57 -9.68 3.04
C VAL A 171 -1.24 -8.21 3.22
N VAL A 172 -0.06 -7.93 3.75
CA VAL A 172 0.50 -6.58 3.83
C VAL A 172 1.73 -6.51 2.96
N ILE A 173 1.75 -5.56 2.04
CA ILE A 173 2.90 -5.26 1.19
C ILE A 173 3.45 -3.91 1.62
N GLY A 174 4.74 -3.84 1.93
CA GLY A 174 5.30 -2.64 2.53
C GLY A 174 6.81 -2.62 2.58
N ASN A 175 7.37 -1.66 3.31
CA ASN A 175 8.80 -1.56 3.56
C ASN A 175 9.14 -1.87 5.03
N GLN A 176 10.22 -2.61 5.28
CA GLN A 176 10.56 -3.14 6.61
C GLN A 176 10.67 -2.04 7.67
N ARG A 177 11.47 -0.99 7.45
CA ARG A 177 11.60 0.10 8.44
C ARG A 177 10.34 0.96 8.55
N VAL A 178 9.61 1.18 7.46
CA VAL A 178 8.37 1.98 7.49
C VAL A 178 7.31 1.32 8.38
N HIS A 179 7.23 -0.01 8.36
CA HIS A 179 6.21 -0.75 9.09
C HIS A 179 6.74 -1.47 10.33
N GLU A 180 7.97 -1.21 10.79
CA GLU A 180 8.61 -1.93 11.90
C GLU A 180 7.82 -1.87 13.22
N LEU A 181 7.03 -0.82 13.42
CA LEU A 181 6.27 -0.58 14.66
C LEU A 181 4.83 -1.13 14.63
N LYS A 182 4.43 -1.88 13.59
CA LYS A 182 3.08 -2.47 13.53
C LYS A 182 2.88 -3.45 14.71
N PRO A 183 1.81 -3.29 15.52
CA PRO A 183 1.47 -4.27 16.56
C PRO A 183 1.21 -5.68 16.03
N LEU A 184 0.80 -5.77 14.76
CA LEU A 184 0.45 -7.03 14.08
C LEU A 184 1.61 -8.02 14.00
N TRP A 185 2.86 -7.57 14.07
CA TRP A 185 4.05 -8.43 14.06
C TRP A 185 4.09 -9.45 15.20
N THR A 186 3.36 -9.21 16.29
CA THR A 186 3.22 -10.15 17.42
C THR A 186 2.38 -11.38 17.08
N ARG A 187 1.67 -11.39 15.95
CA ARG A 187 0.85 -12.52 15.49
C ARG A 187 1.67 -13.44 14.58
N PRO A 188 1.41 -14.77 14.58
CA PRO A 188 2.07 -15.68 13.64
C PRO A 188 1.86 -15.26 12.19
N HIS A 189 2.95 -15.17 11.42
CA HIS A 189 2.96 -14.75 10.03
C HIS A 189 4.13 -15.37 9.27
N THR A 190 4.06 -15.28 7.96
CA THR A 190 5.22 -15.44 7.08
C THR A 190 5.59 -14.10 6.48
N ILE A 191 6.87 -13.91 6.16
CA ILE A 191 7.37 -12.72 5.48
C ILE A 191 8.34 -13.15 4.39
N GLU A 192 8.18 -12.51 3.23
CA GLU A 192 8.99 -12.71 2.04
C GLU A 192 9.57 -11.36 1.61
N TYR A 193 10.79 -11.38 1.06
CA TYR A 193 11.49 -10.20 0.53
C TYR A 193 11.77 -10.40 -0.96
N PRO A 194 10.74 -10.46 -1.81
CA PRO A 194 10.91 -10.73 -3.23
C PRO A 194 11.58 -9.55 -3.94
N PRO A 195 12.41 -9.79 -4.98
CA PRO A 195 13.10 -8.74 -5.74
C PRO A 195 12.17 -7.94 -6.66
N PHE A 196 10.87 -8.27 -6.68
CA PHE A 196 9.88 -7.65 -7.56
C PHE A 196 8.90 -6.71 -6.83
N VAL A 197 9.12 -6.45 -5.53
CA VAL A 197 8.33 -5.46 -4.79
C VAL A 197 9.13 -4.17 -4.68
N TYR A 198 8.51 -3.08 -5.10
CA TYR A 198 9.12 -1.76 -5.11
C TYR A 198 8.21 -0.72 -4.48
N SER A 199 8.83 0.22 -3.79
CA SER A 199 8.18 1.34 -3.14
C SER A 199 9.00 2.61 -3.22
N ARG A 200 8.43 3.69 -2.71
CA ARG A 200 9.12 4.98 -2.57
C ARG A 200 10.12 5.04 -1.40
N ALA A 201 10.29 3.95 -0.64
CA ALA A 201 11.15 3.98 0.54
C ALA A 201 12.62 4.23 0.17
N GLN A 202 13.21 5.27 0.76
CA GLN A 202 14.63 5.55 0.69
C GLN A 202 15.23 5.43 2.09
N ASN A 203 15.35 4.20 2.61
CA ASN A 203 15.86 3.99 3.98
C ASN A 203 16.80 2.78 4.12
N GLY A 204 17.18 2.18 2.99
CA GLY A 204 18.11 1.04 2.93
C GLY A 204 17.52 -0.30 3.36
N THR A 205 16.25 -0.38 3.73
CA THR A 205 15.60 -1.64 4.13
C THR A 205 14.74 -2.21 3.01
N PRO A 206 14.61 -3.54 2.91
CA PRO A 206 13.89 -4.18 1.81
C PRO A 206 12.38 -3.95 1.91
N ASP A 207 11.75 -3.97 0.75
CA ASP A 207 10.30 -4.14 0.66
C ASP A 207 9.93 -5.62 0.86
N PHE A 208 8.73 -5.86 1.38
CA PHE A 208 8.27 -7.18 1.80
C PHE A 208 6.83 -7.48 1.38
N ILE A 209 6.49 -8.77 1.41
CA ILE A 209 5.13 -9.28 1.48
C ILE A 209 5.01 -10.08 2.77
N ALA A 210 4.08 -9.69 3.65
CA ALA A 210 3.82 -10.38 4.90
C ALA A 210 2.40 -10.92 4.91
N ILE A 211 2.23 -12.15 5.36
CA ILE A 211 0.99 -12.91 5.25
C ILE A 211 0.60 -13.46 6.62
N TRP A 212 -0.63 -13.16 7.03
CA TRP A 212 -1.26 -13.70 8.22
C TRP A 212 -2.44 -14.58 7.84
N ARG A 213 -2.61 -15.67 8.58
CA ARG A 213 -3.88 -16.42 8.57
C ARG A 213 -4.88 -15.69 9.45
N GLY A 214 -6.02 -15.35 8.87
CA GLY A 214 -7.16 -14.86 9.61
C GLY A 214 -7.86 -15.99 10.37
N ILE A 215 -8.78 -15.62 11.26
CA ILE A 215 -9.50 -16.57 12.13
C ILE A 215 -10.94 -16.80 11.70
N ARG A 216 -11.33 -16.29 10.53
CA ARG A 216 -12.69 -16.49 10.04
C ARG A 216 -12.89 -17.98 9.75
N ALA A 217 -13.78 -18.62 10.50
CA ALA A 217 -14.17 -19.99 10.25
C ALA A 217 -14.72 -20.10 8.83
N THR A 218 -14.20 -21.06 8.06
CA THR A 218 -14.86 -21.53 6.84
C THR A 218 -16.25 -22.01 7.25
N ALA A 219 -17.28 -21.29 6.83
CA ALA A 219 -18.67 -21.70 7.02
C ALA A 219 -18.99 -22.90 6.12
#